data_AF-A0A5A7UZS9-F1
#
_entry.id   AF-A0A5A7UZS9-F1
#
_cell.length_a   1.000
_cell.length_b   1.000
_cell.length_c   1.000
_cell.angle_alpha   90.00
_cell.angle_beta   90.00
_cell.angle_gamma   90.00
#
_symmetry.space_group_name_H-M   'P 1'
#
loop_
_entity.id
_entity.type
_entity.pdbx_description
1 polymer ?
#
loop_
_entity_poly.entity_id
_entity_poly.type
_entity_poly.pdbx_seq_one_letter_code
_entity_poly.pdbx_strand_id
1 'polypeptide(L)'
;MVPARERVLLIANHRTEVDWMYLWDLAIRKGQLGYIKYILKSSLMKLPVFGWAFHILEFISVERKWEADESTMHQMLSSFKDYHDPLWLALFPEGTDFT
;
A
#
# COMPACT_ATOMS: atom_id res chain seq x y z
N MET A 1 -10.71 8.36 15.66
CA MET A 1 -10.09 9.45 14.87
C MET A 1 -8.62 9.11 14.69
N VAL A 2 -8.06 9.14 13.48
CA VAL A 2 -6.62 8.92 13.28
C VAL A 2 -5.84 10.16 13.79
N PRO A 3 -4.90 10.00 14.74
CA PRO A 3 -4.09 11.10 15.26
C PRO A 3 -3.23 11.76 14.18
N ALA A 4 -2.88 13.02 14.39
CA ALA A 4 -2.00 13.74 13.46
C ALA A 4 -0.54 13.29 13.67
N ARG A 5 0.22 13.19 12.57
CA ARG A 5 1.67 12.90 12.56
C ARG A 5 2.08 11.54 13.11
N GLU A 6 1.16 10.58 13.15
CA GLU A 6 1.46 9.19 13.48
C GLU A 6 1.71 8.36 12.21
N ARG A 7 2.54 7.33 12.35
CA ARG A 7 2.66 6.26 11.37
C ARG A 7 1.46 5.32 11.50
N VAL A 8 0.87 4.92 10.38
CA VAL A 8 -0.41 4.21 10.36
C VAL A 8 -0.31 2.94 9.53
N LEU A 9 -0.83 1.84 10.08
CA LEU A 9 -1.14 0.63 9.36
C LEU A 9 -2.65 0.59 9.08
N LEU A 10 -3.04 0.70 7.81
CA LEU A 10 -4.41 0.60 7.36
C LEU A 10 -4.68 -0.83 6.90
N ILE A 11 -5.59 -1.50 7.60
CA ILE A 11 -6.09 -2.83 7.25
C ILE A 11 -7.58 -2.70 6.96
N ALA A 12 -7.98 -3.13 5.78
CA ALA A 12 -9.39 -3.13 5.35
C ALA A 12 -9.70 -4.39 4.53
N ASN A 13 -10.97 -4.75 4.46
CA ASN A 13 -11.44 -5.84 3.60
C ASN A 13 -11.51 -5.37 2.14
N HIS A 14 -11.39 -6.28 1.18
CA HIS A 14 -11.47 -5.99 -0.25
C HIS A 14 -12.80 -6.48 -0.82
N ARG A 15 -13.67 -5.54 -1.15
CA ARG A 15 -15.00 -5.79 -1.68
C ARG A 15 -15.14 -5.29 -3.12
N THR A 16 -14.40 -4.25 -3.49
CA THR A 16 -14.47 -3.64 -4.82
C THR A 16 -13.11 -3.16 -5.30
N GLU A 17 -12.94 -3.12 -6.63
CA GLU A 17 -11.73 -2.60 -7.28
C GLU A 17 -11.40 -1.13 -6.94
N VAL A 18 -12.35 -0.39 -6.36
CA VAL A 18 -12.19 1.04 -6.02
C VAL A 18 -11.96 1.27 -4.52
N ASP A 19 -11.84 0.23 -3.70
CA ASP A 19 -11.69 0.37 -2.25
C ASP A 19 -10.49 1.22 -1.84
N TRP A 20 -9.39 1.10 -2.61
CA TRP A 20 -8.18 1.89 -2.42
C TRP A 20 -8.44 3.40 -2.52
N MET A 21 -9.43 3.84 -3.29
CA MET A 21 -9.78 5.26 -3.41
C MET A 21 -10.32 5.85 -2.10
N TYR A 22 -11.01 5.05 -1.27
CA TYR A 22 -11.48 5.51 0.04
C TYR A 22 -10.33 5.71 1.03
N LEU A 23 -9.34 4.81 1.03
CA LEU A 23 -8.12 4.99 1.82
C LEU A 23 -7.30 6.18 1.33
N TRP A 24 -7.33 6.43 0.02
CA TRP A 24 -6.68 7.59 -0.59
C TRP A 24 -7.34 8.91 -0.18
N ASP A 25 -8.67 9.02 -0.26
CA ASP A 25 -9.44 10.18 0.22
C ASP A 25 -9.19 10.44 1.71
N LEU A 26 -9.13 9.38 2.53
CA LEU A 26 -8.77 9.51 3.94
C LEU A 26 -7.37 10.12 4.13
N ALA A 27 -6.37 9.65 3.37
CA ALA A 27 -5.03 10.20 3.42
C ALA A 27 -4.99 11.67 2.98
N ILE A 28 -5.75 12.05 1.94
CA ILE A 28 -5.91 13.45 1.51
C ILE A 28 -6.42 14.32 2.65
N ARG A 29 -7.53 13.91 3.29
CA ARG A 29 -8.14 14.65 4.41
C ARG A 29 -7.22 14.79 5.62
N LYS A 30 -6.20 13.96 5.72
CA LYS A 30 -5.19 13.98 6.78
C LYS A 30 -3.88 14.65 6.39
N GLY A 31 -3.77 15.13 5.15
CA GLY A 31 -2.51 15.69 4.62
C GLY A 31 -1.39 14.65 4.53
N GLN A 32 -1.74 13.38 4.33
CA GLN A 32 -0.83 12.23 4.30
C GLN A 32 -0.71 11.60 2.90
N LEU A 33 -1.18 12.29 1.87
CA LEU A 33 -1.22 11.80 0.50
C LEU A 33 0.14 11.33 -0.04
N GLY A 34 1.22 12.04 0.29
CA GLY A 34 2.58 11.69 -0.16
C GLY A 34 3.20 10.52 0.60
N TYR A 35 2.57 10.07 1.69
CA TYR A 35 3.12 9.08 2.61
C TYR A 35 2.34 7.76 2.60
N ILE A 36 1.24 7.68 1.84
CA ILE A 36 0.47 6.44 1.69
C ILE A 36 1.16 5.50 0.70
N LYS A 37 1.38 4.27 1.13
CA LYS A 37 1.98 3.17 0.38
C LYS A 37 1.03 1.98 0.39
N TYR A 38 0.83 1.33 -0.75
CA TYR A 38 -0.04 0.16 -0.85
C TYR A 38 0.75 -1.13 -1.00
N ILE A 39 0.24 -2.20 -0.38
CA ILE A 39 0.58 -3.57 -0.77
C ILE A 39 -0.44 -4.02 -1.81
N LEU A 40 0.02 -4.33 -3.03
CA LEU A 40 -0.86 -4.59 -4.18
C LEU A 40 -0.41 -5.79 -5.00
N LYS A 41 -1.32 -6.31 -5.83
CA LYS A 41 -1.04 -7.47 -6.69
C LYS A 41 -0.04 -7.13 -7.79
N SER A 42 1.00 -7.95 -7.95
CA SER A 42 2.08 -7.75 -8.94
C SER A 42 1.60 -7.62 -10.39
N SER A 43 0.44 -8.21 -10.74
CA SER A 43 -0.15 -8.04 -12.07
C SER A 43 -0.52 -6.59 -12.40
N LEU A 44 -0.81 -5.75 -11.41
CA LEU A 44 -1.10 -4.32 -11.61
C LEU A 44 0.14 -3.53 -12.03
N MET A 45 1.33 -4.02 -11.69
CA MET A 45 2.60 -3.41 -12.12
C MET A 45 2.82 -3.53 -13.64
N LYS A 46 2.10 -4.43 -14.31
CA LYS A 46 2.19 -4.64 -15.76
C LYS A 46 1.33 -3.66 -16.56
N LEU A 47 0.48 -2.87 -15.89
CA LEU A 47 -0.36 -1.88 -16.55
C LEU A 47 0.50 -0.70 -17.05
N PRO A 48 0.32 -0.26 -18.31
CA PRO A 48 1.01 0.93 -18.79
C PRO A 48 0.58 2.14 -17.97
N VAL A 49 1.50 3.09 -17.76
CA VAL A 49 1.33 4.27 -16.89
C VAL A 49 1.21 3.94 -15.40
N PHE A 50 0.24 3.12 -15.00
CA PHE A 50 0.00 2.76 -13.60
C PHE A 50 1.17 2.01 -12.98
N GLY A 51 1.79 1.05 -13.69
CA GLY A 51 2.96 0.35 -13.18
C GLY A 51 4.12 1.30 -12.86
N TRP A 52 4.38 2.28 -13.73
CA TRP A 52 5.38 3.32 -13.49
C TRP A 52 5.02 4.20 -12.29
N ALA A 53 3.75 4.61 -12.18
CA ALA A 53 3.28 5.41 -11.05
C ALA A 53 3.46 4.66 -9.72
N PHE A 54 3.09 3.37 -9.67
CA PHE A 54 3.22 2.55 -8.47
C PHE A 54 4.68 2.34 -8.06
N HIS A 55 5.61 2.25 -9.01
CA HIS A 55 7.04 2.22 -8.73
C HIS A 55 7.53 3.54 -8.12
N ILE A 56 7.16 4.68 -8.70
CA ILE A 56 7.55 6.02 -8.19
C ILE A 56 6.96 6.26 -6.79
N LEU A 57 5.75 5.76 -6.53
CA LEU A 57 5.09 5.87 -5.24
C LEU A 57 5.58 4.84 -4.21
N GLU A 58 6.54 3.97 -4.57
CA GLU A 58 7.13 2.95 -3.70
C GLU A 58 6.09 1.98 -3.12
N PHE A 59 5.10 1.57 -3.92
CA PHE A 59 4.15 0.53 -3.54
C PHE A 59 4.83 -0.84 -3.51
N ILE A 60 4.38 -1.70 -2.60
CA ILE A 60 4.90 -3.06 -2.43
C ILE A 60 4.07 -4.00 -3.30
N SER A 61 4.66 -4.55 -4.35
CA SER A 61 4.00 -5.55 -5.19
C SER A 61 4.17 -6.96 -4.62
N VAL A 62 3.08 -7.75 -4.59
CA VAL A 62 3.08 -9.16 -4.15
C VAL A 62 2.42 -10.08 -5.17
N GLU A 63 2.96 -11.28 -5.34
CA GLU A 63 2.36 -12.37 -6.11
C GLU A 63 1.30 -13.14 -5.31
N ARG A 64 1.28 -12.95 -3.98
CA ARG A 64 0.50 -13.72 -2.98
C ARG A 64 1.03 -15.14 -2.82
N LYS A 65 2.36 -15.26 -2.85
CA LYS A 65 3.11 -16.49 -2.58
C LYS A 65 4.31 -16.13 -1.72
N TRP A 66 4.31 -16.59 -0.47
CA TRP A 66 5.31 -16.17 0.52
C TRP A 66 6.74 -16.39 0.02
N GLU A 67 6.98 -17.54 -0.61
CA GLU A 67 8.29 -17.93 -1.12
C GLU A 67 8.84 -16.97 -2.20
N ALA A 68 7.95 -16.30 -2.93
CA ALA A 68 8.31 -15.30 -3.94
C ALA A 68 8.37 -13.87 -3.34
N ASP A 69 7.51 -13.59 -2.36
CA ASP A 69 7.27 -12.23 -1.87
C ASP A 69 8.17 -11.84 -0.70
N GLU A 70 8.63 -12.80 0.11
CA GLU A 70 9.35 -12.56 1.37
C GLU A 70 10.53 -11.60 1.21
N SER A 71 11.41 -11.88 0.25
CA SER A 71 12.63 -11.08 0.03
C SER A 71 12.28 -9.63 -0.36
N THR A 72 11.37 -9.46 -1.31
CA THR A 72 10.92 -8.15 -1.81
C THR A 72 10.22 -7.35 -0.72
N MET A 73 9.31 -7.99 0.02
CA MET A 73 8.62 -7.37 1.16
C MET A 73 9.61 -6.96 2.25
N HIS A 74 10.56 -7.82 2.60
CA HIS A 74 11.56 -7.52 3.61
C HIS A 74 12.46 -6.35 3.18
N GLN A 75 12.86 -6.29 1.91
CA GLN A 75 13.65 -5.18 1.37
C GLN A 75 12.88 -3.85 1.45
N MET A 76 11.64 -3.81 0.95
CA MET A 76 10.81 -2.60 0.95
C MET A 76 10.43 -2.15 2.37
N LEU A 77 10.03 -3.08 3.25
CA LEU A 77 9.72 -2.73 4.64
C LEU A 77 10.97 -2.26 5.39
N SER A 78 12.15 -2.76 5.02
CA SER A 78 13.41 -2.30 5.59
C SER A 78 13.78 -0.88 5.17
N SER A 79 13.40 -0.43 3.97
CA SER A 79 13.61 0.97 3.57
C SER A 79 12.69 1.94 4.32
N PHE A 80 11.61 1.46 4.94
CA PHE A 80 10.67 2.30 5.70
C PHE A 80 10.95 2.35 7.22
N LYS A 81 12.15 1.97 7.67
CA LYS A 81 12.47 1.81 9.10
C LYS A 81 12.70 3.11 9.88
N ASP A 82 12.96 4.24 9.23
CA ASP A 82 13.17 5.51 9.94
C ASP A 82 11.86 6.02 10.55
N TYR A 83 11.77 6.03 11.88
CA TYR A 83 10.55 6.39 12.60
C TYR A 83 10.15 7.87 12.45
N HIS A 84 11.08 8.74 12.02
CA HIS A 84 10.76 10.14 11.75
C HIS A 84 10.03 10.32 10.42
N ASP A 85 10.17 9.38 9.49
CA ASP A 85 9.48 9.41 8.22
C ASP A 85 8.00 9.07 8.41
N PRO A 86 7.07 9.93 7.96
CA PRO A 86 5.66 9.58 7.98
C PRO A 86 5.41 8.40 7.05
N LEU A 87 4.60 7.44 7.52
CA LEU A 87 4.26 6.25 6.75
C LEU A 87 2.80 5.89 6.98
N TRP A 88 2.07 5.71 5.90
CA TRP A 88 0.72 5.15 5.89
C TRP A 88 0.72 3.89 5.03
N LEU A 89 0.93 2.73 5.64
CA LEU A 89 0.96 1.46 4.93
C LEU A 89 -0.45 0.87 4.85
N ALA A 90 -0.98 0.70 3.64
CA ALA A 90 -2.31 0.16 3.40
C ALA A 90 -2.24 -1.25 2.79
N LEU A 91 -3.02 -2.17 3.35
CA LEU A 91 -3.13 -3.53 2.83
C LEU A 91 -4.55 -4.09 2.98
N PHE A 92 -4.91 -4.90 2.00
CA PHE A 92 -6.13 -5.69 1.99
C PHE A 92 -5.74 -7.17 2.14
N PRO A 93 -5.82 -7.74 3.36
CA PRO A 93 -5.17 -9.02 3.67
C PRO A 93 -5.85 -10.22 2.98
N GLU A 94 -7.09 -10.06 2.52
CA GLU A 94 -7.87 -11.08 1.81
C GLU A 94 -7.21 -11.47 0.47
N GLY A 95 -6.40 -10.58 -0.11
CA GLY A 95 -5.64 -10.85 -1.33
C GLY A 95 -6.47 -10.97 -2.61
N THR A 96 -7.81 -10.96 -2.54
CA THR A 96 -8.77 -10.94 -3.66
C THR A 96 -10.05 -10.24 -3.23
N ASP A 97 -10.75 -9.59 -4.17
CA ASP A 97 -12.17 -9.29 -3.97
C ASP A 97 -12.96 -10.60 -3.79
N PHE A 98 -13.93 -10.59 -2.87
CA PHE A 98 -14.91 -11.68 -2.77
C PHE A 98 -15.77 -11.71 -4.04
N THR A 99 -15.50 -12.65 -4.94
CA THR A 99 -16.47 -13.14 -5.94
C THR A 99 -17.55 -13.98 -5.27
#